data_AF-A0A3B0SBR2-F1
#
_entry.id   AF-A0A3B0SBR2-F1
#
_cell.length_a   1.000
_cell.length_b   1.000
_cell.length_c   1.000
_cell.angle_alpha   90.00
_cell.angle_beta   90.00
_cell.angle_gamma   90.00
#
_symmetry.space_group_name_H-M   'P 1'
#
loop_
_entity.id
_entity.type
_entity.pdbx_description
1 polymer ?
#
loop_
_entity_poly.entity_id
_entity_poly.type
_entity_poly.pdbx_seq_one_letter_code
_entity_poly.pdbx_strand_id
1 'polypeptide(L)'
;MELSSKDIVGQHFKSAMRGYSKPQVRSFLADVEHAMRALEEHLAIESARAAHAEEDLTEMRTRIDDLVEEVSTARRKIIEQAKRDATEIAERTGTGVDSSTITDAAECAAGIIARAEADVADRLAEIEQLCASARDEAERTLTAAQEDAATTRAEAARVLDESRRQARSTRAQAESERATIVEEISHLEQIASTANVGDIEDLEAANVILRSGTEITIDLREESVDPA
;
A
#
# COMPACT_ATOMS: atom_id res chain seq x y z
N MET A 1 0.03 8.29 -12.39
CA MET A 1 -1.24 7.68 -12.85
C MET A 1 -1.86 8.61 -13.86
N GLU A 2 -2.36 8.11 -14.99
CA GLU A 2 -2.87 8.94 -16.10
C GLU A 2 -4.35 9.33 -15.95
N LEU A 3 -5.10 8.74 -15.01
CA LEU A 3 -6.50 9.06 -14.71
C LEU A 3 -6.77 8.92 -13.21
N SER A 4 -7.57 9.82 -12.61
CA SER A 4 -8.10 9.70 -11.24
C SER A 4 -9.50 9.09 -11.24
N SER A 5 -9.99 8.65 -10.07
CA SER A 5 -11.38 8.18 -9.90
C SER A 5 -12.41 9.22 -10.39
N LYS A 6 -12.13 10.51 -10.19
CA LYS A 6 -12.96 11.62 -10.66
C LYS A 6 -12.98 11.76 -12.19
N ASP A 7 -11.88 11.43 -12.85
CA ASP A 7 -11.77 11.53 -14.31
C ASP A 7 -12.57 10.43 -15.02
N ILE A 8 -12.75 9.27 -14.37
CA ILE A 8 -13.58 8.17 -14.87
C ILE A 8 -15.06 8.55 -14.88
N VAL A 9 -15.54 9.20 -13.81
CA VAL A 9 -16.93 9.67 -13.69
C VAL A 9 -17.24 10.75 -14.72
N GLY A 10 -16.27 11.62 -14.99
CA GLY A 10 -16.40 12.71 -15.96
C GLY A 10 -16.39 12.27 -17.43
N GLN A 11 -16.01 11.02 -17.74
CA GLN A 11 -16.00 10.55 -19.12
C GLN A 11 -17.40 10.23 -19.64
N HIS A 12 -17.93 11.15 -20.43
CA HIS A 12 -19.13 10.95 -21.21
C HIS A 12 -18.79 10.51 -22.64
N PHE A 13 -19.02 9.23 -22.94
CA PHE A 13 -18.89 8.70 -24.29
C PHE A 13 -20.00 9.27 -25.20
N LYS A 14 -19.62 10.13 -26.16
CA LYS A 14 -20.52 10.83 -27.09
C LYS A 14 -21.29 9.89 -28.04
N SER A 15 -20.81 8.66 -28.22
CA SER A 15 -21.51 7.58 -28.91
C SER A 15 -21.16 6.26 -28.23
N ALA A 16 -22.12 5.36 -28.06
CA ALA A 16 -21.77 3.97 -27.74
C ALA A 16 -20.78 3.49 -28.81
N MET A 17 -19.56 3.09 -28.41
CA MET A 17 -18.68 2.35 -29.31
C MET A 17 -19.53 1.23 -29.90
N ARG A 18 -19.64 1.16 -31.23
CA ARG A 18 -20.43 0.15 -31.95
C ARG A 18 -20.18 -1.23 -31.31
N GLY A 19 -21.18 -1.79 -30.64
CA GLY A 19 -21.11 -3.14 -30.07
C GLY A 19 -21.20 -3.24 -28.54
N TYR A 20 -21.10 -2.16 -27.76
CA TYR A 20 -21.20 -2.25 -26.29
C TYR A 20 -22.54 -1.72 -25.75
N SER A 21 -23.15 -2.50 -24.85
CA SER A 21 -24.38 -2.13 -24.15
C SER A 21 -24.13 -0.98 -23.18
N LYS A 22 -24.85 0.14 -23.35
CA LYS A 22 -24.69 1.35 -22.52
C LYS A 22 -24.89 1.10 -21.01
N PRO A 23 -25.88 0.29 -20.56
CA PRO A 23 -25.99 -0.13 -19.17
C PRO A 23 -24.78 -0.90 -18.64
N GLN A 24 -24.26 -1.85 -19.42
CA GLN A 24 -23.10 -2.67 -19.01
C GLN A 24 -21.82 -1.83 -18.90
N VAL A 25 -21.59 -0.92 -19.84
CA VAL A 25 -20.46 0.02 -19.77
C VAL A 25 -20.56 0.92 -18.54
N ARG A 26 -21.77 1.38 -18.18
CA ARG A 26 -21.95 2.17 -16.94
C ARG A 26 -21.66 1.37 -15.69
N SER A 27 -22.13 0.13 -15.59
CA SER A 27 -21.84 -0.75 -14.46
C SER A 27 -20.34 -0.98 -14.31
N PHE A 28 -19.67 -1.32 -15.42
CA PHE A 28 -18.23 -1.53 -15.43
C PHE A 28 -17.44 -0.29 -15.00
N LEU A 29 -17.81 0.90 -15.49
CA LEU A 29 -17.15 2.14 -15.08
C LEU A 29 -17.37 2.47 -13.60
N ALA A 30 -18.53 2.13 -13.04
CA ALA A 30 -18.79 2.26 -11.60
C ALA A 30 -17.91 1.31 -10.77
N ASP A 31 -17.72 0.07 -11.22
CA ASP A 31 -16.82 -0.88 -10.55
C ASP A 31 -15.35 -0.41 -10.61
N VAL A 32 -14.92 0.12 -11.76
CA VAL A 32 -13.58 0.70 -11.93
C VAL A 32 -13.40 1.94 -11.07
N GLU A 33 -14.39 2.83 -10.99
CA GLU A 33 -14.38 3.99 -10.09
C GLU A 33 -14.21 3.55 -8.64
N HIS A 34 -14.98 2.56 -8.19
CA HIS A 34 -14.91 2.07 -6.82
C HIS A 34 -13.54 1.45 -6.50
N ALA A 35 -12.99 0.66 -7.42
CA ALA A 35 -11.66 0.09 -7.28
C ALA A 35 -10.56 1.17 -7.27
N MET A 36 -10.69 2.19 -8.12
CA MET A 36 -9.72 3.30 -8.15
C MET A 36 -9.81 4.17 -6.89
N ARG A 37 -11.00 4.42 -6.36
CA ARG A 37 -11.16 5.13 -5.07
C ARG A 37 -10.49 4.38 -3.93
N ALA A 38 -10.65 3.06 -3.86
CA ALA A 38 -9.98 2.24 -2.85
C ALA A 38 -8.44 2.29 -2.98
N LEU A 39 -7.93 2.28 -4.22
CA LEU A 39 -6.50 2.44 -4.50
C LEU A 39 -5.97 3.83 -4.11
N GLU A 40 -6.73 4.88 -4.39
CA GLU A 40 -6.40 6.26 -3.99
C GLU A 40 -6.39 6.42 -2.46
N GLU A 41 -7.34 5.81 -1.77
CA GLU A 41 -7.41 5.80 -0.31
C GLU A 41 -6.23 5.04 0.31
N HIS A 42 -5.90 3.86 -0.22
CA HIS A 42 -4.71 3.12 0.21
C HIS A 42 -3.42 3.92 -0.03
N LEU A 43 -3.29 4.57 -1.20
CA LEU A 43 -2.14 5.41 -1.50
C LEU A 43 -2.05 6.59 -0.52
N ALA A 44 -3.17 7.20 -0.16
CA ALA A 44 -3.22 8.28 0.81
C ALA A 44 -2.75 7.81 2.20
N ILE A 45 -3.23 6.65 2.67
CA ILE A 45 -2.81 6.05 3.95
C ILE A 45 -1.31 5.75 3.94
N GLU A 46 -0.79 5.12 2.88
CA GLU A 46 0.64 4.80 2.77
C GLU A 46 1.49 6.07 2.67
N SER A 47 1.01 7.11 1.99
CA SER A 47 1.72 8.40 1.94
C SER A 47 1.79 9.08 3.31
N ALA A 48 0.72 8.97 4.12
CA ALA A 48 0.70 9.49 5.48
C ALA A 48 1.65 8.70 6.39
N ARG A 49 1.69 7.37 6.27
CA ARG A 49 2.64 6.51 6.98
C ARG A 49 4.09 6.85 6.61
N ALA A 50 4.38 7.03 5.33
CA ALA A 50 5.71 7.41 4.86
C ALA A 50 6.13 8.78 5.40
N ALA A 51 5.22 9.76 5.42
CA ALA A 51 5.48 11.08 6.00
C ALA A 51 5.80 10.99 7.50
N HIS A 52 5.05 10.17 8.25
CA HIS A 52 5.32 9.96 9.67
C HIS A 52 6.67 9.26 9.92
N ALA A 53 7.00 8.25 9.11
CA ALA A 53 8.30 7.59 9.19
C ALA A 53 9.47 8.56 8.85
N GLU A 54 9.26 9.51 7.93
CA GLU A 54 10.25 10.55 7.62
C GLU A 54 10.42 11.55 8.78
N GLU A 55 9.34 11.87 9.49
CA GLU A 55 9.36 12.67 10.72
C GLU A 55 10.16 11.96 11.82
N ASP A 56 9.86 10.68 12.09
CA ASP A 56 10.58 9.86 13.08
C ASP A 56 12.08 9.74 12.76
N LEU A 57 12.43 9.55 11.49
CA LEU A 57 13.83 9.52 11.05
C LEU A 57 14.52 10.87 11.25
N THR A 58 13.81 11.97 11.06
CA THR A 58 14.34 13.33 11.26
C THR A 58 14.54 13.61 12.75
N GLU A 59 13.61 13.19 13.60
CA GLU A 59 13.75 13.28 15.06
C GLU A 59 14.95 12.46 15.55
N MET A 60 15.07 11.21 15.10
CA MET A 60 16.20 10.34 15.45
C MET A 60 17.55 10.94 15.01
N ARG A 61 17.63 11.52 13.81
CA ARG A 61 18.84 12.22 13.34
C ARG A 61 19.20 13.39 14.25
N THR A 62 18.22 14.23 14.57
CA THR A 62 18.42 15.38 15.46
C THR A 62 18.92 14.93 16.83
N ARG A 63 18.33 13.89 17.40
CA ARG A 63 18.76 13.32 18.69
C ARG A 63 20.18 12.75 18.64
N ILE A 64 20.57 12.12 17.53
CA ILE A 64 21.94 11.65 17.33
C ILE A 64 22.91 12.83 17.29
N ASP A 65 22.58 13.89 16.54
CA ASP A 65 23.42 15.09 16.44
C ASP A 65 23.60 15.78 17.81
N ASP A 66 22.51 15.90 18.59
CA ASP A 66 22.54 16.44 19.95
C ASP A 66 23.46 15.62 20.87
N LEU A 67 23.35 14.28 20.84
CA LEU A 67 24.23 13.39 21.62
C LEU A 67 25.69 13.51 21.20
N VAL A 68 25.96 13.63 19.90
CA VAL A 68 27.33 13.83 19.39
C VAL A 68 27.92 15.16 19.86
N GLU A 69 27.11 16.23 19.89
CA GLU A 69 27.53 17.53 20.41
C GLU A 69 27.76 17.50 21.93
N GLU A 70 26.87 16.85 22.69
CA GLU A 70 27.01 16.66 24.13
C GLU A 70 28.29 15.90 24.49
N VAL A 71 28.55 14.76 23.83
CA VAL A 71 29.76 13.95 24.04
C VAL A 71 31.01 14.75 23.67
N SER A 72 30.98 15.48 22.56
CA SER A 72 32.10 16.33 22.13
C SER A 72 32.39 17.44 23.14
N THR A 73 31.34 18.04 23.71
CA THR A 73 31.45 19.07 24.74
C THR A 73 31.94 18.51 26.07
N ALA A 74 31.43 17.36 26.50
CA ALA A 74 31.87 16.66 27.70
C ALA A 74 33.36 16.28 27.59
N ARG A 75 33.78 15.71 26.45
CA ARG A 75 35.18 15.39 26.17
C ARG A 75 36.07 16.64 26.24
N ARG A 76 35.63 17.77 25.68
CA ARG A 76 36.37 19.04 25.75
C ARG A 76 36.52 19.51 27.20
N LYS A 77 35.46 19.43 28.01
CA LYS A 77 35.50 19.79 29.44
C LYS A 77 36.46 18.91 30.24
N ILE A 78 36.46 17.60 30.00
CA ILE A 78 37.38 16.65 30.66
C ILE A 78 38.83 16.99 30.30
N ILE A 79 39.13 17.24 29.02
CA ILE A 79 40.48 17.62 28.58
C ILE A 79 40.93 18.94 29.22
N GLU A 80 40.07 19.96 29.25
CA GLU A 80 40.39 21.25 29.87
C GLU A 80 40.55 21.14 31.39
N GLN A 81 39.76 20.29 32.06
CA GLN A 81 39.93 19.99 33.47
C GLN A 81 41.26 19.29 33.72
N ALA A 82 41.57 18.24 32.96
CA ALA A 82 42.83 17.51 33.09
C ALA A 82 44.05 18.41 32.85
N LYS A 83 43.99 19.35 31.91
CA LYS A 83 45.03 20.38 31.71
C LYS A 83 45.17 21.29 32.93
N ARG A 84 44.06 21.77 33.49
CA ARG A 84 44.08 22.60 34.71
C ARG A 84 44.67 21.85 35.89
N ASP A 85 44.24 20.62 36.11
CA ASP A 85 44.75 19.76 37.19
C ASP A 85 46.24 19.48 37.01
N ALA A 86 46.69 19.18 35.78
CA ALA A 86 48.11 19.02 35.47
C ALA A 86 48.93 20.30 35.72
N THR A 87 48.36 21.47 35.45
CA THR A 87 49.01 22.77 35.73
C THR A 87 49.07 23.04 37.22
N GLU A 88 48.00 22.78 37.97
CA GLU A 88 47.95 22.91 39.44
C GLU A 88 48.96 21.98 40.11
N ILE A 89 49.10 20.76 39.60
CA ILE A 89 50.13 19.80 40.00
C ILE A 89 51.53 20.36 39.74
N ALA A 90 51.78 20.90 38.54
CA ALA A 90 53.07 21.48 38.15
C ALA A 90 53.44 22.70 39.03
N GLU A 91 52.47 23.55 39.34
CA GLU A 91 52.65 24.70 40.24
C GLU A 91 52.92 24.24 41.68
N ARG A 92 52.16 23.25 42.18
CA ARG A 92 52.39 22.63 43.49
C ARG A 92 53.74 21.94 43.60
N THR A 93 54.36 21.53 42.48
CA THR A 93 55.67 20.87 42.41
C THR A 93 56.84 21.84 42.16
N GLY A 94 56.57 23.09 41.77
CA GLY A 94 57.57 24.10 41.40
C GLY A 94 58.28 24.79 42.57
N THR A 95 57.79 24.67 43.81
CA THR A 95 58.40 25.30 45.00
C THR A 95 58.90 24.26 46.00
N GLY A 96 60.06 23.65 45.72
CA GLY A 96 60.82 22.84 46.68
C GLY A 96 60.08 21.59 47.19
N VAL A 97 59.82 20.65 46.30
CA VAL A 97 58.77 19.65 46.52
C VAL A 97 59.36 18.27 46.66
N ASP A 98 59.05 17.65 47.80
CA ASP A 98 59.48 16.30 48.13
C ASP A 98 58.91 15.30 47.11
N SER A 99 59.67 14.22 46.85
CA SER A 99 59.32 13.17 45.89
C SER A 99 57.90 12.63 46.07
N SER A 100 57.35 12.65 47.29
CA SER A 100 56.01 12.14 47.60
C SER A 100 54.90 12.92 46.89
N THR A 101 55.02 14.25 46.84
CA THR A 101 54.01 15.14 46.24
C THR A 101 53.94 15.02 44.71
N ILE A 102 55.05 14.64 44.05
CA ILE A 102 55.05 14.33 42.61
C ILE A 102 54.35 12.99 42.35
N THR A 103 54.59 11.98 43.19
CA THR A 103 53.91 10.68 43.06
C THR A 103 52.41 10.78 43.31
N ASP A 104 51.97 11.51 44.34
CA ASP A 104 50.54 11.69 44.64
C ASP A 104 49.80 12.39 43.49
N ALA A 105 50.45 13.37 42.89
CA ALA A 105 49.92 14.09 41.74
C ALA A 105 49.84 13.23 40.47
N ALA A 106 50.88 12.43 40.20
CA ALA A 106 50.88 11.48 39.10
C ALA A 106 49.80 10.41 39.28
N GLU A 107 49.60 9.92 40.51
CA GLU A 107 48.55 8.95 40.86
C GLU A 107 47.15 9.56 40.69
N CYS A 108 46.96 10.82 41.09
CA CYS A 108 45.70 11.53 40.87
C CYS A 108 45.39 11.73 39.37
N ALA A 109 46.39 12.16 38.59
CA ALA A 109 46.25 12.30 37.13
C ALA A 109 45.93 10.96 36.45
N ALA A 110 46.62 9.88 36.85
CA ALA A 110 46.34 8.53 36.35
C ALA A 110 44.91 8.09 36.72
N GLY A 111 44.44 8.38 37.93
CA GLY A 111 43.08 8.08 38.36
C GLY A 111 42.00 8.90 37.64
N ILE A 112 42.31 10.11 37.16
CA ILE A 112 41.41 10.90 36.31
C ILE A 112 41.36 10.32 34.90
N ILE A 113 42.52 9.97 34.32
CA ILE A 113 42.60 9.35 32.99
C ILE A 113 41.84 8.03 32.97
N ALA A 114 42.07 7.15 33.97
CA ALA A 114 41.39 5.86 34.05
C ALA A 114 39.86 6.00 34.15
N ARG A 115 39.36 7.00 34.90
CA ARG A 115 37.92 7.29 34.97
C ARG A 115 37.38 7.80 33.64
N ALA A 116 38.10 8.72 32.98
CA ALA A 116 37.69 9.23 31.69
C ALA A 116 37.69 8.14 30.60
N GLU A 117 38.64 7.21 30.64
CA GLU A 117 38.69 6.05 29.73
C GLU A 117 37.53 5.09 29.98
N ALA A 118 37.18 4.83 31.25
CA ALA A 118 36.02 4.03 31.60
C ALA A 118 34.71 4.68 31.12
N ASP A 119 34.51 5.98 31.38
CA ASP A 119 33.32 6.71 30.93
C ASP A 119 33.20 6.70 29.40
N VAL A 120 34.31 6.86 28.67
CA VAL A 120 34.31 6.79 27.20
C VAL A 120 33.98 5.37 26.72
N ALA A 121 34.51 4.33 27.37
CA ALA A 121 34.21 2.95 27.02
C ALA A 121 32.72 2.62 27.23
N ASP A 122 32.14 3.05 28.35
CA ASP A 122 30.71 2.86 28.64
C ASP A 122 29.83 3.57 27.61
N ARG A 123 30.19 4.80 27.22
CA ARG A 123 29.46 5.55 26.19
C ARG A 123 29.60 4.95 24.79
N LEU A 124 30.76 4.42 24.44
CA LEU A 124 30.94 3.70 23.17
C LEU A 124 30.08 2.44 23.13
N ALA A 125 30.01 1.69 24.23
CA ALA A 125 29.15 0.52 24.34
C ALA A 125 27.65 0.89 24.19
N GLU A 126 27.21 1.99 24.80
CA GLU A 126 25.84 2.51 24.65
C GLU A 126 25.53 2.88 23.19
N ILE A 127 26.46 3.56 22.51
CA ILE A 127 26.32 3.92 21.08
C ILE A 127 26.24 2.67 20.20
N GLU A 128 27.09 1.67 20.45
CA GLU A 128 27.07 0.40 19.71
C GLU A 128 25.73 -0.32 19.89
N GLN A 129 25.19 -0.34 21.12
CA GLN A 129 23.89 -0.94 21.40
C GLN A 129 22.74 -0.20 20.71
N LEU A 130 22.77 1.14 20.69
CA LEU A 130 21.78 1.95 19.98
C LEU A 130 21.85 1.71 18.47
N CYS A 131 23.05 1.65 17.90
CA CYS A 131 23.27 1.34 16.49
C CYS A 131 22.79 -0.06 16.11
N ALA A 132 23.04 -1.07 16.95
CA ALA A 132 22.52 -2.42 16.74
C ALA A 132 20.98 -2.43 16.76
N SER A 133 20.38 -1.81 17.78
CA SER A 133 18.92 -1.74 17.92
C SER A 133 18.25 -1.02 16.73
N ALA A 134 18.85 0.08 16.26
CA ALA A 134 18.36 0.82 15.10
C ALA A 134 18.46 0.00 13.81
N ARG A 135 19.53 -0.79 13.63
CA ARG A 135 19.65 -1.70 12.47
C ARG A 135 18.60 -2.80 12.51
N ASP A 136 18.38 -3.41 13.66
CA ASP A 136 17.37 -4.47 13.83
C ASP A 136 15.95 -3.93 13.55
N GLU A 137 15.66 -2.69 13.99
CA GLU A 137 14.37 -2.04 13.69
C GLU A 137 14.20 -1.73 12.20
N ALA A 138 15.27 -1.22 11.56
CA ALA A 138 15.26 -0.95 10.13
C ALA A 138 15.06 -2.24 9.30
N GLU A 139 15.70 -3.35 9.70
CA GLU A 139 15.53 -4.64 9.05
C GLU A 139 14.12 -5.21 9.24
N ARG A 140 13.55 -5.07 10.44
CA ARG A 140 12.15 -5.45 10.72
C ARG A 140 11.16 -4.66 9.87
N THR A 141 11.35 -3.34 9.77
CA THR A 141 10.51 -2.46 8.94
C THR A 141 10.62 -2.82 7.46
N LEU A 142 11.84 -3.08 6.96
CA LEU A 142 12.07 -3.48 5.58
C LEU A 142 11.38 -4.82 5.27
N THR A 143 11.49 -5.79 6.17
CA THR A 143 10.87 -7.11 6.00
C THR A 143 9.35 -7.00 5.97
N ALA A 144 8.76 -6.26 6.92
CA ALA A 144 7.32 -6.01 6.95
C ALA A 144 6.82 -5.33 5.66
N ALA A 145 7.52 -4.30 5.18
CA ALA A 145 7.17 -3.63 3.94
C ALA A 145 7.27 -4.55 2.70
N GLN A 146 8.24 -5.48 2.68
CA GLN A 146 8.36 -6.47 1.61
C GLN A 146 7.22 -7.50 1.63
N GLU A 147 6.82 -7.96 2.81
CA GLU A 147 5.70 -8.87 3.01
C GLU A 147 4.36 -8.23 2.63
N ASP A 148 4.12 -6.99 3.04
CA ASP A 148 2.95 -6.21 2.65
C ASP A 148 2.89 -6.02 1.13
N ALA A 149 4.01 -5.60 0.52
CA ALA A 149 4.10 -5.44 -0.92
C ALA A 149 3.90 -6.77 -1.69
N ALA A 150 4.33 -7.90 -1.13
CA ALA A 150 4.07 -9.22 -1.71
C ALA A 150 2.58 -9.59 -1.61
N THR A 151 1.95 -9.33 -0.47
CA THR A 151 0.53 -9.60 -0.22
C THR A 151 -0.35 -8.76 -1.14
N THR A 152 -0.12 -7.45 -1.23
CA THR A 152 -0.86 -6.56 -2.14
C THR A 152 -0.72 -6.98 -3.60
N ARG A 153 0.49 -7.40 -4.03
CA ARG A 153 0.70 -7.92 -5.40
C ARG A 153 -0.08 -9.21 -5.66
N ALA A 154 -0.12 -10.12 -4.69
CA ALA A 154 -0.87 -11.37 -4.79
C ALA A 154 -2.39 -11.11 -4.86
N GLU A 155 -2.91 -10.19 -4.05
CA GLU A 155 -4.32 -9.81 -4.06
C GLU A 155 -4.71 -9.12 -5.37
N ALA A 156 -3.90 -8.18 -5.86
CA ALA A 156 -4.12 -7.52 -7.14
C ALA A 156 -4.15 -8.53 -8.30
N ALA A 157 -3.22 -9.51 -8.30
CA ALA A 157 -3.22 -10.58 -9.29
C ALA A 157 -4.50 -11.43 -9.22
N ARG A 158 -4.97 -11.76 -8.01
CA ARG A 158 -6.21 -12.51 -7.80
C ARG A 158 -7.44 -11.76 -8.33
N VAL A 159 -7.55 -10.46 -8.03
CA VAL A 159 -8.66 -9.62 -8.50
C VAL A 159 -8.65 -9.50 -10.03
N LEU A 160 -7.47 -9.33 -10.65
CA LEU A 160 -7.34 -9.29 -12.10
C LEU A 160 -7.76 -10.61 -12.76
N ASP A 161 -7.36 -11.75 -12.20
CA ASP A 161 -7.75 -13.05 -12.73
C ASP A 161 -9.24 -13.34 -12.56
N GLU A 162 -9.84 -12.90 -11.44
CA GLU A 162 -11.29 -12.99 -11.24
C GLU A 162 -12.05 -12.12 -12.24
N SER A 163 -11.62 -10.87 -12.44
CA SER A 163 -12.20 -9.98 -13.46
C SER A 163 -12.10 -10.59 -14.87
N ARG A 164 -10.98 -11.23 -15.21
CA ARG A 164 -10.81 -11.95 -16.49
C ARG A 164 -11.76 -13.14 -16.62
N ARG A 165 -11.99 -13.90 -15.54
CA ARG A 165 -12.95 -15.02 -15.54
C ARG A 165 -14.36 -14.51 -15.75
N GLN A 166 -14.76 -13.47 -15.02
CA GLN A 166 -16.06 -12.84 -15.16
C GLN A 166 -16.27 -12.30 -16.58
N ALA A 167 -15.28 -11.60 -17.15
CA ALA A 167 -15.35 -11.10 -18.53
C ALA A 167 -15.47 -12.22 -19.58
N ARG A 168 -14.83 -13.38 -19.36
CA ARG A 168 -14.98 -14.55 -20.23
C ARG A 168 -16.37 -15.19 -20.08
N SER A 169 -16.86 -15.29 -18.86
CA SER A 169 -18.19 -15.84 -18.55
C SER A 169 -19.29 -15.00 -19.19
N THR A 170 -19.25 -13.67 -19.02
CA THR A 170 -20.24 -12.76 -19.61
C THR A 170 -20.18 -12.79 -21.13
N ARG A 171 -18.99 -12.90 -21.72
CA ARG A 171 -18.84 -13.07 -23.17
C ARG A 171 -19.44 -14.39 -23.66
N ALA A 172 -19.17 -15.51 -22.98
CA ALA A 172 -19.73 -16.81 -23.35
C ALA A 172 -21.27 -16.80 -23.25
N GLN A 173 -21.82 -16.17 -22.20
CA GLN A 173 -23.26 -15.99 -22.06
C GLN A 173 -23.84 -15.15 -23.20
N ALA A 174 -23.22 -14.00 -23.53
CA ALA A 174 -23.67 -13.15 -24.63
C ALA A 174 -23.58 -13.86 -26.01
N GLU A 175 -22.55 -14.70 -26.21
CA GLU A 175 -22.42 -15.52 -27.43
C GLU A 175 -23.52 -16.59 -27.51
N SER A 176 -23.88 -17.22 -26.38
CA SER A 176 -24.99 -18.17 -26.29
C SER A 176 -26.34 -17.50 -26.55
N GLU A 177 -26.63 -16.38 -25.88
CA GLU A 177 -27.87 -15.60 -26.08
C GLU A 177 -28.00 -15.15 -27.54
N ARG A 178 -26.90 -14.70 -28.16
CA ARG A 178 -26.88 -14.35 -29.58
C ARG A 178 -27.18 -15.55 -30.48
N ALA A 179 -26.66 -16.74 -30.17
CA ALA A 179 -26.94 -17.94 -30.94
C ALA A 179 -28.44 -18.30 -30.88
N THR A 180 -29.04 -18.24 -29.68
CA THR A 180 -30.48 -18.46 -29.49
C THR A 180 -31.31 -17.45 -30.27
N ILE A 181 -30.98 -16.15 -30.21
CA ILE A 181 -31.70 -15.11 -30.97
C ILE A 181 -31.60 -15.35 -32.48
N VAL A 182 -30.44 -15.77 -32.99
CA VAL A 182 -30.26 -16.07 -34.43
C VAL A 182 -31.11 -17.28 -34.84
N GLU A 183 -31.20 -18.31 -33.99
CA GLU A 183 -32.06 -19.47 -34.21
C GLU A 183 -33.55 -19.09 -34.22
N GLU A 184 -33.99 -18.28 -33.26
CA GLU A 184 -35.36 -17.76 -33.20
C GLU A 184 -35.73 -16.93 -34.44
N ILE A 185 -34.83 -16.04 -34.89
CA ILE A 185 -35.02 -15.26 -36.12
C ILE A 185 -35.16 -16.19 -37.32
N SER A 186 -34.29 -17.20 -37.45
CA SER A 186 -34.36 -18.19 -38.54
C SER A 186 -35.69 -18.95 -38.54
N HIS A 187 -36.22 -19.30 -37.36
CA HIS A 187 -37.52 -19.96 -37.23
C HIS A 187 -38.68 -19.04 -37.64
N LEU A 188 -38.64 -17.77 -37.24
CA LEU A 188 -39.63 -16.76 -37.65
C LEU A 188 -39.60 -16.51 -39.16
N GLU A 189 -38.41 -16.46 -39.77
CA GLU A 189 -38.27 -16.35 -41.23
C GLU A 189 -38.87 -17.57 -41.95
N GLN A 190 -38.68 -18.77 -41.40
CA GLN A 190 -39.29 -19.99 -41.94
C GLN A 190 -40.83 -19.93 -41.88
N ILE A 191 -41.42 -19.54 -40.74
CA ILE A 191 -42.88 -19.36 -40.59
C ILE A 191 -43.40 -18.30 -41.57
N ALA A 192 -42.69 -17.18 -41.72
CA ALA A 192 -43.07 -16.13 -42.67
C ALA A 192 -43.02 -16.62 -44.12
N SER A 193 -42.05 -17.49 -44.45
CA SER A 193 -41.92 -18.07 -45.79
C SER A 193 -43.05 -19.04 -46.12
N THR A 194 -43.46 -19.91 -45.18
CA THR A 194 -44.59 -20.85 -45.38
C THR A 194 -45.92 -20.11 -45.49
N ALA A 195 -46.11 -19.05 -44.70
CA ALA A 195 -47.29 -18.20 -44.79
C ALA A 195 -47.45 -17.50 -46.16
N ASN A 196 -46.34 -17.12 -46.80
CA ASN A 196 -46.34 -16.47 -48.11
C ASN A 196 -46.61 -17.41 -49.29
N VAL A 197 -46.39 -18.73 -49.13
CA VAL A 197 -46.61 -19.73 -50.20
C VAL A 197 -48.09 -20.12 -50.32
N GLY A 198 -48.93 -19.74 -49.36
CA GLY A 198 -50.39 -19.86 -49.48
C GLY A 198 -50.98 -21.22 -49.07
N ASP A 199 -50.19 -22.12 -48.47
CA ASP A 199 -50.70 -23.36 -47.88
C ASP A 199 -51.25 -23.10 -46.47
N ILE A 200 -52.54 -22.78 -46.41
CA ILE A 200 -53.28 -22.51 -45.17
C ILE A 200 -53.32 -23.74 -44.24
N GLU A 201 -53.21 -24.96 -44.78
CA GLU A 201 -53.21 -26.21 -43.99
C GLU A 201 -51.90 -26.41 -43.19
N ASP A 202 -50.75 -25.92 -43.68
CA ASP A 202 -49.47 -26.02 -42.96
C ASP A 202 -49.31 -24.96 -41.86
N LEU A 203 -50.03 -23.83 -41.96
CA LEU A 203 -50.06 -22.78 -40.94
C LEU A 203 -50.74 -23.24 -39.64
N GLU A 204 -51.74 -24.12 -39.72
CA GLU A 204 -52.39 -24.68 -38.52
C GLU A 204 -51.47 -25.63 -37.75
N ALA A 205 -50.63 -26.40 -38.45
CA ALA A 205 -49.65 -27.29 -37.82
C ALA A 205 -48.52 -26.52 -37.10
N ALA A 206 -48.04 -25.41 -37.66
CA ALA A 206 -47.02 -24.56 -37.03
C ALA A 206 -47.56 -23.78 -35.81
N ASN A 207 -48.84 -23.40 -35.82
CA ASN A 207 -49.48 -22.66 -34.72
C ASN A 207 -49.69 -23.52 -33.46
N VAL A 208 -49.78 -24.85 -33.62
CA VAL A 208 -49.87 -25.80 -32.49
C VAL A 208 -48.55 -25.92 -31.73
N ILE A 209 -47.40 -25.83 -32.41
CA ILE A 209 -46.07 -25.94 -31.80
C ILE A 209 -45.73 -24.70 -30.96
N LEU A 210 -46.12 -23.50 -31.42
CA LEU A 210 -45.95 -22.25 -30.68
C LEU A 210 -46.79 -22.15 -29.40
N ARG A 211 -47.85 -22.95 -29.28
CA ARG A 211 -48.65 -23.03 -28.03
C ARG A 211 -48.16 -24.10 -27.06
N SER A 212 -47.36 -25.07 -27.49
CA SER A 212 -46.92 -26.18 -26.62
C SER A 212 -45.51 -26.02 -26.03
N GLY A 213 -44.76 -25.00 -26.43
CA GLY A 213 -43.42 -24.73 -25.92
C GLY A 213 -43.35 -23.35 -25.27
N THR A 214 -43.08 -23.31 -23.97
CA THR A 214 -42.86 -22.11 -23.13
C THR A 214 -44.07 -21.24 -22.82
N GLU A 215 -44.86 -21.69 -21.85
CA GLU A 215 -45.62 -20.79 -20.96
C GLU A 215 -44.59 -19.94 -20.17
N ILE A 216 -44.35 -18.71 -20.62
CA ILE A 216 -43.58 -17.74 -19.85
C ILE A 216 -44.52 -17.15 -18.81
N THR A 217 -44.55 -17.76 -17.63
CA THR A 217 -45.23 -17.20 -16.45
C THR A 217 -44.36 -16.07 -15.90
N ILE A 218 -44.64 -14.83 -16.31
CA ILE A 218 -44.04 -13.64 -15.70
C ILE A 218 -44.76 -13.41 -14.37
N ASP A 219 -44.17 -13.86 -13.27
CA ASP A 219 -44.62 -13.48 -11.93
C ASP A 219 -44.21 -12.02 -11.67
N LEU A 220 -45.19 -11.16 -11.43
CA LEU A 220 -45.01 -9.71 -11.23
C LEU A 220 -45.10 -9.34 -9.73
N ARG A 221 -44.80 -10.27 -8.82
CA ARG A 221 -44.82 -10.03 -7.38
C ARG A 221 -43.39 -10.04 -6.82
N GLU A 222 -43.08 -8.97 -6.08
CA GLU A 222 -41.86 -8.66 -5.32
C GLU A 222 -40.76 -7.97 -6.16
N GLU A 223 -40.18 -6.82 -5.80
CA GLU A 223 -40.00 -6.19 -4.48
C GLU A 223 -40.40 -4.70 -4.48
N SER A 224 -41.29 -4.33 -3.56
CA SER A 224 -41.36 -2.96 -3.04
C SER A 224 -40.13 -2.73 -2.15
N VAL A 225 -39.15 -1.99 -2.66
CA VAL A 225 -38.03 -1.49 -1.85
C VAL A 225 -38.55 -0.38 -0.95
N ASP A 226 -38.61 -0.67 0.35
CA ASP A 226 -38.93 0.27 1.42
C ASP A 226 -37.74 1.22 1.64
N PRO A 227 -37.93 2.55 1.68
CA PRO A 227 -36.84 3.48 1.99
C PRO A 227 -36.71 3.69 3.51
N ALA A 228 -35.54 3.37 4.06
CA ALA A 228 -35.07 3.82 5.37
C ALA A 228 -33.85 4.72 5.21
#